data_AF-A0A117LGY7-F1
#
_entry.id   AF-A0A117LGY7-F1
#
_cell.length_a   1.000
_cell.length_b   1.000
_cell.length_c   1.000
_cell.angle_alpha   90.00
_cell.angle_beta   90.00
_cell.angle_gamma   90.00
#
_symmetry.space_group_name_H-M   'P 1'
#
loop_
_entity.id
_entity.type
_entity.pdbx_description
1 polymer ?
#
loop_
_entity_poly.entity_id
_entity_poly.type
_entity_poly.pdbx_seq_one_letter_code
_entity_poly.pdbx_strand_id
1 'polypeptide(L)'
;NIWQLFNSEEWDAAAKLGFEYVEADIINPDVKILYKDQELPRLESDVYFNLVTIETGSRCEELASLQFSDSTNQPYAIRCGNFYYITHNPLANFYASYLVFADLLHDLLGTDSTELHRALLRFEDLTPGNVNYDVVREQVNFLYENGIPFAFGVIPVNTDPEGIWGEPGKTVYLYEDFMLQDLIKYMIEHGGTPIMHGYTHQHDSITGVDYEFWDGEKDTPFPEDDYTWASGRIAAGTEQYEKALGYAPVIWETPHYSASPNTYFALDKYFDVVYERVMVFNDMTVIDETTHQDFSKIPYVSQTFPYQIFNSIYGLRILPENLGYLEEGGEDEFGVPPTPQGKMQLSAMYSVVRDGVVSFMFHHWQPSQNFYDTITGIEELGYTFVGVDDLLQDVPPQWK
;
A
#
# COMPACT_ATOMS: atom_id res chain seq x y z
N ASN A 1 -10.16 -21.79 -19.36
CA ASN A 1 -10.31 -22.27 -17.96
C ASN A 1 -9.74 -23.66 -17.82
N ILE A 2 -9.13 -23.98 -16.67
CA ILE A 2 -8.36 -25.22 -16.50
C ILE A 2 -9.19 -26.49 -16.77
N TRP A 3 -10.49 -26.47 -16.46
CA TRP A 3 -11.41 -27.58 -16.71
C TRP A 3 -11.44 -28.05 -18.17
N GLN A 4 -11.11 -27.17 -19.13
CA GLN A 4 -11.04 -27.54 -20.55
C GLN A 4 -9.89 -28.53 -20.83
N LEU A 5 -8.78 -28.42 -20.08
CA LEU A 5 -7.68 -29.38 -20.16
C LEU A 5 -8.08 -30.75 -19.60
N PHE A 6 -8.89 -30.75 -18.54
CA PHE A 6 -9.36 -31.97 -17.88
C PHE A 6 -10.49 -32.69 -18.62
N ASN A 7 -11.34 -31.96 -19.34
CA ASN A 7 -12.40 -32.55 -20.15
C ASN A 7 -11.91 -33.10 -21.51
N SER A 8 -10.63 -32.92 -21.84
CA SER A 8 -10.06 -33.34 -23.11
C SER A 8 -9.35 -34.71 -22.97
N GLU A 9 -9.98 -35.78 -23.48
CA GLU A 9 -9.38 -37.13 -23.50
C GLU A 9 -8.02 -37.17 -24.22
N GLU A 10 -7.80 -36.34 -25.25
CA GLU A 10 -6.51 -36.25 -25.96
C GLU A 10 -5.38 -35.71 -25.07
N TRP A 11 -5.73 -34.87 -24.09
CA TRP A 11 -4.75 -34.25 -23.21
C TRP A 11 -4.42 -35.12 -22.01
N ASP A 12 -5.35 -35.94 -21.53
CA ASP A 12 -5.16 -36.81 -20.36
C ASP A 12 -4.48 -36.06 -19.20
N ALA A 13 -5.06 -34.90 -18.87
CA ALA A 13 -4.43 -33.91 -17.99
C ALA A 13 -4.20 -34.48 -16.58
N ALA A 14 -5.12 -35.30 -16.07
CA ALA A 14 -4.98 -35.94 -14.76
C ALA A 14 -3.72 -36.79 -14.67
N ALA A 15 -3.55 -37.76 -15.58
CA ALA A 15 -2.36 -38.60 -15.60
C ALA A 15 -1.07 -37.81 -15.86
N LYS A 16 -1.12 -36.77 -16.70
CA LYS A 16 0.06 -35.95 -17.03
C LYS A 16 0.47 -34.99 -15.92
N LEU A 17 -0.47 -34.42 -15.20
CA LEU A 17 -0.22 -33.38 -14.19
C LEU A 17 -0.17 -33.94 -12.77
N GLY A 18 -0.97 -34.96 -12.46
CA GLY A 18 -1.03 -35.66 -11.16
C GLY A 18 -2.13 -35.15 -10.20
N PHE A 19 -3.11 -34.41 -10.71
CA PHE A 19 -4.26 -33.89 -9.94
C PHE A 19 -5.50 -33.90 -10.83
N GLU A 20 -6.70 -33.83 -10.25
CA GLU A 20 -7.96 -33.78 -10.99
C GLU A 20 -8.69 -32.45 -10.77
N TYR A 21 -9.38 -31.96 -11.80
CA TYR A 21 -10.37 -30.90 -11.65
C TYR A 21 -11.67 -31.48 -11.08
N VAL A 22 -12.22 -30.83 -10.06
CA VAL A 22 -13.48 -31.25 -9.42
C VAL A 22 -14.63 -30.46 -10.03
N GLU A 23 -14.71 -29.17 -9.72
CA GLU A 23 -15.81 -28.31 -10.14
C GLU A 23 -15.46 -26.82 -10.02
N ALA A 24 -16.33 -25.98 -10.55
CA ALA A 24 -16.30 -24.54 -10.35
C ALA A 24 -17.45 -24.20 -9.40
N ASP A 25 -17.13 -23.58 -8.27
CA ASP A 25 -18.11 -23.36 -7.20
C ASP A 25 -18.00 -21.95 -6.61
N ILE A 26 -19.09 -21.52 -5.98
CA ILE A 26 -19.19 -20.32 -5.16
C ILE A 26 -18.99 -20.72 -3.70
N ILE A 27 -17.81 -20.42 -3.17
CA ILE A 27 -17.41 -20.79 -1.81
C ILE A 27 -17.78 -19.69 -0.82
N ASN A 28 -18.45 -20.06 0.28
CA ASN A 28 -18.82 -19.14 1.36
C ASN A 28 -17.60 -18.31 1.83
N PRO A 29 -17.69 -16.96 1.86
CA PRO A 29 -16.64 -16.08 2.38
C PRO A 29 -16.04 -16.47 3.74
N ASP A 30 -16.81 -17.14 4.62
CA ASP A 30 -16.32 -17.63 5.93
C ASP A 30 -15.18 -18.67 5.82
N VAL A 31 -15.04 -19.33 4.67
CA VAL A 31 -13.94 -20.25 4.38
C VAL A 31 -12.63 -19.47 4.35
N LYS A 32 -11.65 -19.93 5.11
CA LYS A 32 -10.32 -19.31 5.21
C LYS A 32 -9.31 -20.01 4.33
N ILE A 33 -8.25 -19.29 3.97
CA ILE A 33 -7.07 -19.90 3.33
C ILE A 33 -6.04 -20.21 4.43
N LEU A 34 -5.63 -21.46 4.55
CA LEU A 34 -4.55 -21.89 5.43
C LEU A 34 -3.23 -21.82 4.68
N TYR A 35 -2.30 -21.02 5.20
CA TYR A 35 -0.99 -20.83 4.57
C TYR A 35 0.07 -20.43 5.59
N LYS A 36 1.22 -21.15 5.62
CA LYS A 36 2.35 -20.91 6.54
C LYS A 36 1.92 -20.61 7.99
N ASP A 37 1.13 -21.51 8.56
CA ASP A 37 0.57 -21.41 9.93
C ASP A 37 -0.43 -20.26 10.19
N GLN A 38 -0.79 -19.48 9.16
CA GLN A 38 -1.81 -18.43 9.24
C GLN A 38 -3.16 -18.91 8.70
N GLU A 39 -4.23 -18.43 9.33
CA GLU A 39 -5.60 -18.52 8.80
C GLU A 39 -5.97 -17.17 8.16
N LEU A 40 -5.96 -17.10 6.84
CA LEU A 40 -6.19 -15.86 6.11
C LEU A 40 -7.68 -15.69 5.78
N PRO A 41 -8.33 -14.60 6.23
CA PRO A 41 -9.72 -14.30 5.90
C PRO A 41 -9.87 -13.91 4.42
N ARG A 42 -11.02 -14.21 3.82
CA ARG A 42 -11.33 -13.82 2.45
C ARG A 42 -12.36 -12.69 2.42
N LEU A 43 -12.35 -11.90 1.36
CA LEU A 43 -13.38 -10.88 1.14
C LEU A 43 -14.69 -11.52 0.68
N GLU A 44 -15.81 -10.84 0.88
CA GLU A 44 -17.12 -11.27 0.38
C GLU A 44 -17.17 -11.37 -1.16
N SER A 45 -16.29 -10.65 -1.87
CA SER A 45 -16.13 -10.71 -3.31
C SER A 45 -15.30 -11.91 -3.79
N ASP A 46 -14.49 -12.52 -2.93
CA ASP A 46 -13.61 -13.67 -3.23
C ASP A 46 -14.37 -15.00 -3.10
N VAL A 47 -15.30 -15.25 -4.04
CA VAL A 47 -16.20 -16.40 -3.93
C VAL A 47 -16.08 -17.44 -5.04
N TYR A 48 -15.53 -17.11 -6.21
CA TYR A 48 -15.46 -18.06 -7.33
C TYR A 48 -14.16 -18.86 -7.35
N PHE A 49 -14.27 -20.19 -7.23
CA PHE A 49 -13.13 -21.12 -7.16
C PHE A 49 -13.30 -22.25 -8.16
N ASN A 50 -12.19 -22.71 -8.73
CA ASN A 50 -12.09 -23.89 -9.57
C ASN A 50 -11.34 -24.95 -8.77
N LEU A 51 -12.08 -25.83 -8.10
CA LEU A 51 -11.57 -26.76 -7.10
C LEU A 51 -10.88 -27.95 -7.75
N VAL A 52 -9.89 -28.50 -7.04
CA VAL A 52 -9.07 -29.63 -7.49
C VAL A 52 -8.81 -30.62 -6.37
N THR A 53 -8.46 -31.85 -6.72
CA THR A 53 -7.98 -32.89 -5.80
C THR A 53 -6.62 -33.41 -6.24
N ILE A 54 -5.78 -33.77 -5.28
CA ILE A 54 -4.46 -34.35 -5.54
C ILE A 54 -4.56 -35.88 -5.51
N GLU A 55 -4.02 -36.55 -6.52
CA GLU A 55 -3.96 -38.01 -6.53
C GLU A 55 -2.92 -38.52 -5.53
N THR A 56 -3.24 -39.59 -4.80
CA THR A 56 -2.33 -40.19 -3.82
C THR A 56 -1.06 -40.73 -4.50
N GLY A 57 0.11 -40.29 -4.04
CA GLY A 57 1.40 -40.70 -4.60
C GLY A 57 1.77 -39.98 -5.90
N SER A 58 1.01 -38.95 -6.29
CA SER A 58 1.38 -38.08 -7.40
C SER A 58 2.62 -37.23 -7.08
N ARG A 59 3.09 -36.51 -8.10
CA ARG A 59 4.17 -35.51 -7.95
C ARG A 59 3.68 -34.15 -7.45
N CYS A 60 2.41 -34.04 -7.10
CA CYS A 60 1.80 -32.79 -6.69
C CYS A 60 1.95 -32.59 -5.19
N GLU A 61 2.24 -31.35 -4.81
CA GLU A 61 2.34 -30.87 -3.44
C GLU A 61 1.24 -29.82 -3.23
N GLU A 62 0.54 -29.92 -2.11
CA GLU A 62 -0.38 -28.89 -1.64
C GLU A 62 0.43 -27.78 -0.96
N LEU A 63 0.30 -26.56 -1.47
CA LEU A 63 1.01 -25.39 -0.98
C LEU A 63 0.17 -24.57 0.01
N ALA A 64 -1.15 -24.63 -0.13
CA ALA A 64 -2.13 -23.95 0.71
C ALA A 64 -3.49 -24.66 0.62
N SER A 65 -4.32 -24.52 1.64
CA SER A 65 -5.62 -25.20 1.75
C SER A 65 -6.77 -24.22 1.96
N LEU A 66 -7.97 -24.57 1.52
CA LEU A 66 -9.23 -23.97 1.94
C LEU A 66 -9.76 -24.72 3.18
N GLN A 67 -10.02 -24.00 4.27
CA GLN A 67 -10.56 -24.54 5.51
C GLN A 67 -12.09 -24.46 5.53
N PHE A 68 -12.75 -25.61 5.43
CA PHE A 68 -14.20 -25.72 5.55
C PHE A 68 -14.58 -26.17 6.97
N SER A 69 -15.65 -25.62 7.53
CA SER A 69 -16.13 -25.95 8.89
C SER A 69 -16.60 -27.39 9.03
N ASP A 70 -17.27 -27.91 8.00
CA ASP A 70 -18.04 -29.16 8.05
C ASP A 70 -17.52 -30.23 7.08
N SER A 71 -16.38 -29.99 6.43
CA SER A 71 -15.79 -30.92 5.47
C SER A 71 -14.27 -30.94 5.56
N THR A 72 -13.64 -31.90 4.87
CA THR A 72 -12.19 -31.93 4.74
C THR A 72 -11.70 -30.70 3.99
N ASN A 73 -10.60 -30.13 4.45
CA ASN A 73 -9.90 -29.08 3.71
C ASN A 73 -9.64 -29.52 2.27
N GLN A 74 -9.71 -28.55 1.36
CA GLN A 74 -9.44 -28.77 -0.06
C GLN A 74 -8.22 -27.96 -0.50
N PRO A 75 -7.44 -28.43 -1.49
CA PRO A 75 -6.32 -27.68 -2.00
C PRO A 75 -6.74 -26.30 -2.54
N TYR A 76 -6.08 -25.23 -2.07
CA TYR A 76 -6.21 -23.87 -2.60
C TYR A 76 -5.16 -23.56 -3.67
N ALA A 77 -3.91 -23.93 -3.39
CA ALA A 77 -2.78 -23.78 -4.28
C ALA A 77 -1.95 -25.07 -4.30
N ILE A 78 -1.52 -25.50 -5.49
CA ILE A 78 -0.75 -26.73 -5.68
C ILE A 78 0.44 -26.52 -6.62
N ARG A 79 1.47 -27.36 -6.45
CA ARG A 79 2.61 -27.47 -7.35
C ARG A 79 2.81 -28.90 -7.79
N CYS A 80 2.84 -29.14 -9.10
CA CYS A 80 2.99 -30.44 -9.72
C CYS A 80 4.23 -30.45 -10.64
N GLY A 81 5.41 -30.64 -10.06
CA GLY A 81 6.67 -30.36 -10.76
C GLY A 81 6.81 -28.87 -11.04
N ASN A 82 6.89 -28.47 -12.32
CA ASN A 82 6.99 -27.05 -12.71
C ASN A 82 5.63 -26.40 -13.00
N PHE A 83 4.53 -27.11 -12.77
CA PHE A 83 3.19 -26.58 -12.98
C PHE A 83 2.60 -26.10 -11.65
N TYR A 84 2.24 -24.83 -11.57
CA TYR A 84 1.57 -24.23 -10.41
C TYR A 84 0.11 -23.96 -10.75
N TYR A 85 -0.76 -24.16 -9.78
CA TYR A 85 -2.17 -23.88 -9.94
C TYR A 85 -2.76 -23.28 -8.67
N ILE A 86 -3.51 -22.20 -8.84
CA ILE A 86 -4.28 -21.53 -7.79
C ILE A 86 -5.74 -21.59 -8.22
N THR A 87 -6.60 -22.04 -7.31
CA THR A 87 -8.02 -22.31 -7.56
C THR A 87 -8.85 -21.04 -7.83
N HIS A 88 -8.32 -19.86 -7.47
CA HIS A 88 -8.94 -18.54 -7.61
C HIS A 88 -8.04 -17.58 -8.39
N ASN A 89 -8.58 -16.46 -8.89
CA ASN A 89 -7.76 -15.39 -9.45
C ASN A 89 -7.20 -14.51 -8.33
N PRO A 90 -5.92 -14.64 -7.94
CA PRO A 90 -5.37 -13.88 -6.80
C PRO A 90 -5.20 -12.39 -7.09
N LEU A 91 -5.47 -11.94 -8.32
CA LEU A 91 -5.46 -10.53 -8.71
C LEU A 91 -6.86 -9.93 -8.80
N ALA A 92 -7.91 -10.67 -8.44
CA ALA A 92 -9.27 -10.16 -8.40
C ALA A 92 -9.45 -9.15 -7.27
N ASN A 93 -8.83 -9.41 -6.12
CA ASN A 93 -8.80 -8.53 -4.97
C ASN A 93 -7.41 -8.61 -4.31
N PHE A 94 -6.81 -7.46 -3.99
CA PHE A 94 -5.47 -7.37 -3.39
C PHE A 94 -5.52 -7.62 -1.86
N TYR A 95 -5.97 -8.82 -1.46
CA TYR A 95 -6.12 -9.23 -0.05
C TYR A 95 -5.50 -10.62 0.21
N ALA A 96 -6.08 -11.50 1.02
CA ALA A 96 -5.47 -12.79 1.41
C ALA A 96 -5.02 -13.68 0.25
N SER A 97 -5.85 -13.84 -0.79
CA SER A 97 -5.50 -14.65 -1.97
C SER A 97 -4.28 -14.09 -2.70
N TYR A 98 -4.17 -12.75 -2.75
CA TYR A 98 -3.03 -12.04 -3.30
C TYR A 98 -1.76 -12.25 -2.46
N LEU A 99 -1.84 -12.29 -1.13
CA LEU A 99 -0.68 -12.53 -0.25
C LEU A 99 -0.08 -13.93 -0.46
N VAL A 100 -0.92 -14.96 -0.58
CA VAL A 100 -0.45 -16.32 -0.90
C VAL A 100 0.23 -16.32 -2.26
N PHE A 101 -0.38 -15.69 -3.27
CA PHE A 101 0.22 -15.61 -4.59
C PHE A 101 1.55 -14.85 -4.59
N ALA A 102 1.61 -13.71 -3.91
CA ALA A 102 2.81 -12.89 -3.74
C ALA A 102 3.97 -13.71 -3.19
N ASP A 103 3.76 -14.51 -2.13
CA ASP A 103 4.82 -15.35 -1.60
C ASP A 103 5.22 -16.50 -2.55
N LEU A 104 4.24 -17.13 -3.19
CA LEU A 104 4.49 -18.23 -4.14
C LEU A 104 5.26 -17.79 -5.39
N LEU A 105 5.27 -16.50 -5.74
CA LEU A 105 6.08 -15.97 -6.84
C LEU A 105 7.58 -16.24 -6.63
N HIS A 106 8.07 -16.26 -5.39
CA HIS A 106 9.46 -16.61 -5.11
C HIS A 106 9.79 -18.03 -5.57
N ASP A 107 8.91 -18.98 -5.29
CA ASP A 107 9.11 -20.37 -5.67
C ASP A 107 8.88 -20.60 -7.17
N LEU A 108 7.91 -19.89 -7.75
CA LEU A 108 7.61 -19.92 -9.19
C LEU A 108 8.80 -19.40 -10.02
N LEU A 109 9.37 -18.26 -9.62
CA LEU A 109 10.47 -17.58 -10.30
C LEU A 109 11.85 -18.09 -9.84
N GLY A 110 11.88 -18.92 -8.78
CA GLY A 110 13.09 -19.51 -8.23
C GLY A 110 14.07 -18.49 -7.65
N THR A 111 13.55 -17.45 -6.97
CA THR A 111 14.35 -16.37 -6.37
C THR A 111 15.16 -16.85 -5.17
N ASP A 112 16.21 -16.11 -4.82
CA ASP A 112 17.06 -16.34 -3.64
C ASP A 112 16.67 -15.48 -2.41
N SER A 113 15.43 -14.98 -2.37
CA SER A 113 14.92 -14.16 -1.26
C SER A 113 15.08 -14.86 0.10
N THR A 114 15.64 -14.12 1.05
CA THR A 114 15.70 -14.51 2.46
C THR A 114 14.44 -14.06 3.18
N GLU A 115 13.96 -14.84 4.13
CA GLU A 115 12.85 -14.42 4.98
C GLU A 115 13.26 -13.21 5.84
N LEU A 116 12.52 -12.12 5.70
CA LEU A 116 12.76 -10.83 6.32
C LEU A 116 11.44 -10.03 6.42
N HIS A 117 10.96 -9.82 7.64
CA HIS A 117 9.74 -9.08 7.93
C HIS A 117 10.07 -7.66 8.38
N ARG A 118 9.73 -6.66 7.55
CA ARG A 118 10.06 -5.25 7.81
C ARG A 118 8.80 -4.42 8.01
N ALA A 119 8.92 -3.41 8.85
CA ALA A 119 7.85 -2.45 9.09
C ALA A 119 8.33 -1.03 8.78
N LEU A 120 7.41 -0.21 8.29
CA LEU A 120 7.54 1.23 8.18
C LEU A 120 6.43 1.89 8.98
N LEU A 121 6.67 3.14 9.38
CA LEU A 121 5.65 3.99 9.96
C LEU A 121 5.78 5.40 9.40
N ARG A 122 4.65 6.07 9.17
CA ARG A 122 4.63 7.46 8.69
C ARG A 122 3.70 8.33 9.53
N PHE A 123 4.17 9.49 9.99
CA PHE A 123 3.27 10.55 10.44
C PHE A 123 2.66 11.28 9.25
N GLU A 124 1.37 11.56 9.27
CA GLU A 124 0.70 12.23 8.15
C GLU A 124 0.24 13.65 8.51
N ASP A 125 0.00 14.45 7.48
CA ASP A 125 -0.60 15.78 7.55
C ASP A 125 0.12 16.82 8.38
N LEU A 126 1.45 16.82 8.45
CA LEU A 126 2.14 17.94 9.08
C LEU A 126 2.02 19.19 8.19
N THR A 127 1.22 20.17 8.63
CA THR A 127 0.99 21.41 7.89
C THR A 127 1.00 22.63 8.84
N PRO A 128 1.31 23.85 8.37
CA PRO A 128 1.30 25.03 9.24
C PRO A 128 -0.03 25.18 9.99
N GLY A 129 0.03 25.26 11.32
CA GLY A 129 -1.14 25.54 12.15
C GLY A 129 -1.97 24.33 12.63
N ASN A 130 -1.67 23.08 12.24
CA ASN A 130 -2.36 21.91 12.80
C ASN A 130 -1.52 21.11 13.82
N VAL A 131 -0.24 21.44 13.98
CA VAL A 131 0.70 20.63 14.78
C VAL A 131 0.77 21.05 16.25
N ASN A 132 0.67 20.06 17.15
CA ASN A 132 1.06 20.22 18.55
C ASN A 132 2.51 19.81 18.74
N TYR A 133 3.41 20.80 18.80
CA TYR A 133 4.86 20.58 18.82
C TYR A 133 5.35 19.73 20.00
N ASP A 134 4.77 19.87 21.19
CA ASP A 134 5.20 19.13 22.38
C ASP A 134 4.83 17.65 22.25
N VAL A 135 3.61 17.36 21.77
CA VAL A 135 3.13 15.99 21.55
C VAL A 135 3.97 15.29 20.49
N VAL A 136 4.22 15.93 19.35
CA VAL A 136 5.03 15.33 18.29
C VAL A 136 6.47 15.10 18.75
N ARG A 137 7.05 16.02 19.53
CA ARG A 137 8.39 15.81 20.12
C ARG A 137 8.41 14.62 21.07
N GLU A 138 7.38 14.41 21.88
CA GLU A 138 7.28 13.24 22.74
C GLU A 138 7.24 11.94 21.93
N GLN A 139 6.39 11.90 20.89
CA GLN A 139 6.28 10.75 19.98
C GLN A 139 7.60 10.46 19.27
N VAL A 140 8.28 11.49 18.76
CA VAL A 140 9.60 11.37 18.10
C VAL A 140 10.69 10.90 19.06
N ASN A 141 10.68 11.39 20.31
CA ASN A 141 11.63 10.94 21.33
C ASN A 141 11.43 9.47 21.65
N PHE A 142 10.19 9.01 21.78
CA PHE A 142 9.89 7.59 21.95
C PHE A 142 10.49 6.75 20.81
N LEU A 143 10.29 7.16 19.55
CA LEU A 143 10.85 6.44 18.40
C LEU A 143 12.39 6.42 18.44
N TYR A 144 13.02 7.57 18.66
CA TYR A 144 14.46 7.71 18.70
C TYR A 144 15.12 6.90 19.83
N GLU A 145 14.55 6.94 21.03
CA GLU A 145 15.04 6.19 22.20
C GLU A 145 14.95 4.68 22.00
N ASN A 146 13.98 4.20 21.21
CA ASN A 146 13.83 2.79 20.84
C ASN A 146 14.54 2.44 19.52
N GLY A 147 15.21 3.39 18.87
CA GLY A 147 15.95 3.15 17.63
C GLY A 147 15.07 2.85 16.42
N ILE A 148 13.83 3.36 16.41
CA ILE A 148 12.83 3.13 15.36
C ILE A 148 12.90 4.28 14.35
N PRO A 149 13.34 4.03 13.10
CA PRO A 149 13.25 5.00 12.03
C PRO A 149 11.80 5.23 11.62
N PHE A 150 11.51 6.40 11.05
CA PHE A 150 10.15 6.73 10.61
C PHE A 150 10.17 7.67 9.41
N ALA A 151 9.02 7.84 8.78
CA ALA A 151 8.78 8.87 7.78
C ALA A 151 7.71 9.87 8.25
N PHE A 152 7.60 11.02 7.58
CA PHE A 152 6.53 11.97 7.87
C PHE A 152 6.15 12.83 6.65
N GLY A 153 4.85 12.92 6.36
CA GLY A 153 4.27 13.72 5.29
C GLY A 153 4.14 15.19 5.69
N VAL A 154 4.65 16.08 4.83
CA VAL A 154 4.61 17.54 5.02
C VAL A 154 3.82 18.18 3.90
N ILE A 155 2.83 18.98 4.27
CA ILE A 155 2.04 19.79 3.33
C ILE A 155 2.57 21.23 3.42
N PRO A 156 3.18 21.78 2.36
CA PRO A 156 3.89 23.06 2.46
C PRO A 156 2.96 24.28 2.53
N VAL A 157 1.68 24.14 2.19
CA VAL A 157 0.71 25.25 2.21
C VAL A 157 -0.60 24.79 2.84
N ASN A 158 -0.97 25.43 3.95
CA ASN A 158 -2.29 25.28 4.56
C ASN A 158 -3.23 26.36 4.03
N THR A 159 -4.40 25.97 3.55
CA THR A 159 -5.48 26.88 3.21
C THR A 159 -6.83 26.38 3.70
N ASP A 160 -7.66 27.30 4.18
CA ASP A 160 -9.03 27.05 4.63
C ASP A 160 -9.97 28.07 3.96
N PRO A 161 -10.42 27.80 2.71
CA PRO A 161 -11.26 28.73 1.94
C PRO A 161 -12.58 29.07 2.65
N GLU A 162 -13.16 28.11 3.36
CA GLU A 162 -14.44 28.25 4.04
C GLU A 162 -14.33 28.81 5.47
N GLY A 163 -13.15 28.75 6.08
CA GLY A 163 -12.90 29.18 7.45
C GLY A 163 -13.51 28.25 8.49
N ILE A 164 -13.51 26.94 8.23
CA ILE A 164 -14.06 25.93 9.15
C ILE A 164 -13.20 25.81 10.42
N TRP A 165 -11.88 25.95 10.30
CA TRP A 165 -10.93 25.85 11.41
C TRP A 165 -10.18 27.17 11.68
N GLY A 166 -10.30 28.14 10.78
CA GLY A 166 -9.63 29.43 10.91
C GLY A 166 -10.42 30.62 10.38
N GLU A 167 -9.69 31.56 9.77
CA GLU A 167 -10.28 32.70 9.08
C GLU A 167 -10.54 32.31 7.61
N PRO A 168 -11.74 32.56 7.04
CA PRO A 168 -12.04 32.20 5.67
C PRO A 168 -11.04 32.76 4.66
N GLY A 169 -10.50 31.91 3.80
CA GLY A 169 -9.52 32.25 2.78
C GLY A 169 -8.11 32.53 3.32
N LYS A 170 -7.84 32.20 4.59
CA LYS A 170 -6.49 32.30 5.15
C LYS A 170 -5.61 31.20 4.57
N THR A 171 -4.51 31.60 3.96
CA THR A 171 -3.43 30.73 3.52
C THR A 171 -2.20 30.98 4.39
N VAL A 172 -1.59 29.91 4.91
CA VAL A 172 -0.36 29.95 5.69
C VAL A 172 0.67 29.05 5.01
N TYR A 173 1.84 29.62 4.72
CA TYR A 173 2.90 28.89 4.06
C TYR A 173 3.91 28.34 5.07
N LEU A 174 4.51 27.19 4.77
CA LEU A 174 5.52 26.57 5.64
C LEU A 174 6.71 27.49 5.93
N TYR A 175 7.10 28.34 4.97
CA TYR A 175 8.19 29.30 5.17
C TYR A 175 7.86 30.39 6.21
N GLU A 176 6.59 30.56 6.59
CA GLU A 176 6.11 31.50 7.60
C GLU A 176 6.03 30.87 9.00
N ASP A 177 5.94 29.53 9.08
CA ASP A 177 5.87 28.79 10.34
C ASP A 177 7.25 28.25 10.75
N PHE A 178 8.03 29.09 11.41
CA PHE A 178 9.36 28.73 11.89
C PHE A 178 9.35 27.62 12.95
N MET A 179 8.26 27.49 13.72
CA MET A 179 8.15 26.44 14.73
C MET A 179 7.99 25.07 14.09
N LEU A 180 7.17 24.99 13.03
CA LEU A 180 7.05 23.76 12.24
C LEU A 180 8.35 23.44 11.48
N GLN A 181 9.02 24.43 10.88
CA GLN A 181 10.34 24.22 10.27
C GLN A 181 11.36 23.64 11.27
N ASP A 182 11.38 24.14 12.51
CA ASP A 182 12.27 23.65 13.56
C ASP A 182 11.87 22.26 14.07
N LEU A 183 10.57 21.93 14.08
CA LEU A 183 10.11 20.57 14.36
C LEU A 183 10.54 19.60 13.24
N ILE A 184 10.39 19.97 11.97
CA ILE A 184 10.80 19.13 10.83
C ILE A 184 12.29 18.83 10.90
N LYS A 185 13.14 19.85 11.14
CA LYS A 185 14.59 19.64 11.34
C LYS A 185 14.87 18.69 12.51
N TYR A 186 14.16 18.86 13.61
CA TYR A 186 14.27 17.97 14.76
C TYR A 186 13.89 16.54 14.42
N MET A 187 12.79 16.30 13.71
CA MET A 187 12.37 14.96 13.29
C MET A 187 13.45 14.30 12.43
N ILE A 188 14.06 15.04 11.50
CA ILE A 188 15.17 14.56 10.65
C ILE A 188 16.40 14.18 11.49
N GLU A 189 16.81 15.03 12.42
CA GLU A 189 17.93 14.76 13.33
C GLU A 189 17.70 13.53 14.22
N HIS A 190 16.45 13.08 14.36
CA HIS A 190 16.02 11.95 15.18
C HIS A 190 15.53 10.74 14.37
N GLY A 191 15.96 10.61 13.10
CA GLY A 191 15.71 9.42 12.28
C GLY A 191 14.45 9.47 11.41
N GLY A 192 13.82 10.64 11.30
CA GLY A 192 12.68 10.88 10.44
C GLY A 192 13.07 11.17 8.99
N THR A 193 12.35 10.58 8.04
CA THR A 193 12.47 10.88 6.60
C THR A 193 11.30 11.76 6.15
N PRO A 194 11.53 12.98 5.66
CA PRO A 194 10.45 13.84 5.21
C PRO A 194 9.91 13.39 3.84
N ILE A 195 8.60 13.48 3.68
CA ILE A 195 7.86 13.16 2.45
C ILE A 195 7.04 14.39 2.08
N MET A 196 6.99 14.73 0.79
CA MET A 196 6.10 15.78 0.33
C MET A 196 4.70 15.21 0.10
N HIS A 197 3.73 15.71 0.86
CA HIS A 197 2.36 15.22 0.84
C HIS A 197 1.42 16.17 0.09
N GLY A 198 1.61 16.26 -1.22
CA GLY A 198 0.90 17.25 -2.04
C GLY A 198 1.45 18.68 -1.93
N TYR A 199 0.82 19.61 -2.64
CA TYR A 199 1.11 21.04 -2.50
C TYR A 199 0.25 21.68 -1.42
N THR A 200 -1.07 21.49 -1.51
CA THR A 200 -2.01 21.97 -0.49
C THR A 200 -2.83 20.86 0.13
N HIS A 201 -2.74 19.62 -0.38
CA HIS A 201 -3.59 18.51 0.06
C HIS A 201 -5.08 18.88 0.06
N GLN A 202 -5.50 19.54 -1.02
CA GLN A 202 -6.90 19.93 -1.28
C GLN A 202 -7.02 20.46 -2.71
N HIS A 203 -8.23 20.39 -3.27
CA HIS A 203 -8.59 21.00 -4.55
C HIS A 203 -9.33 22.31 -4.34
N ASP A 204 -10.46 22.26 -3.61
CA ASP A 204 -11.37 23.40 -3.39
C ASP A 204 -11.69 23.67 -1.91
N SER A 205 -11.37 22.75 -0.99
CA SER A 205 -11.73 22.87 0.43
C SER A 205 -10.51 22.99 1.36
N ILE A 206 -10.53 22.30 2.50
CA ILE A 206 -9.55 22.47 3.58
C ILE A 206 -8.36 21.55 3.34
N THR A 207 -7.15 22.10 3.49
CA THR A 207 -5.90 21.31 3.51
C THR A 207 -5.98 20.13 4.49
N GLY A 208 -5.59 18.94 4.02
CA GLY A 208 -5.54 17.70 4.81
C GLY A 208 -6.88 16.95 4.89
N VAL A 209 -7.96 17.49 4.30
CA VAL A 209 -9.27 16.81 4.27
C VAL A 209 -9.65 16.36 2.87
N ASP A 210 -9.22 17.11 1.87
CA ASP A 210 -9.66 16.95 0.49
C ASP A 210 -8.57 16.32 -0.38
N TYR A 211 -9.02 15.77 -1.49
CA TYR A 211 -8.16 15.24 -2.52
C TYR A 211 -7.56 16.39 -3.32
N GLU A 212 -6.31 16.23 -3.74
CA GLU A 212 -5.65 17.25 -4.57
C GLU A 212 -5.76 16.95 -6.06
N PHE A 213 -5.78 15.67 -6.44
CA PHE A 213 -5.73 15.21 -7.84
C PHE A 213 -6.91 14.32 -8.25
N TRP A 214 -7.96 14.26 -7.42
CA TRP A 214 -9.10 13.37 -7.60
C TRP A 214 -10.40 13.97 -7.06
N ASP A 215 -11.52 13.80 -7.74
CA ASP A 215 -12.84 14.13 -7.19
C ASP A 215 -13.32 12.93 -6.36
N GLY A 216 -13.09 12.97 -5.05
CA GLY A 216 -13.47 11.89 -4.13
C GLY A 216 -14.97 11.63 -4.02
N GLU A 217 -15.83 12.62 -4.32
CA GLU A 217 -17.28 12.43 -4.30
C GLU A 217 -17.78 11.68 -5.54
N LYS A 218 -17.21 11.99 -6.70
CA LYS A 218 -17.60 11.38 -7.99
C LYS A 218 -16.75 10.17 -8.38
N ASP A 219 -15.67 9.93 -7.65
CA ASP A 219 -14.69 8.87 -7.89
C ASP A 219 -14.13 8.92 -9.32
N THR A 220 -13.61 10.09 -9.70
CA THR A 220 -13.09 10.40 -11.06
C THR A 220 -12.01 11.48 -10.98
N PRO A 221 -11.11 11.64 -11.97
CA PRO A 221 -10.25 12.83 -12.04
C PRO A 221 -11.08 14.11 -12.17
N PHE A 222 -10.54 15.23 -11.69
CA PHE A 222 -11.13 16.55 -11.90
C PHE A 222 -11.20 16.94 -13.38
N PRO A 223 -12.12 17.85 -13.80
CA PRO A 223 -12.27 18.27 -15.19
C PRO A 223 -10.99 18.83 -15.84
N GLU A 224 -10.13 19.46 -15.05
CA GLU A 224 -8.84 20.02 -15.46
C GLU A 224 -7.66 19.04 -15.36
N ASP A 225 -7.90 17.78 -14.99
CA ASP A 225 -6.85 16.76 -14.90
C ASP A 225 -6.14 16.58 -16.26
N ASP A 226 -4.91 17.07 -16.31
CA ASP A 226 -3.94 16.80 -17.37
C ASP A 226 -2.51 16.86 -16.82
N TYR A 227 -1.56 16.41 -17.64
CA TYR A 227 -0.15 16.39 -17.27
C TYR A 227 0.40 17.76 -16.85
N THR A 228 0.00 18.82 -17.55
CA THR A 228 0.54 20.17 -17.35
C THR A 228 -0.01 20.79 -16.07
N TRP A 229 -1.30 20.60 -15.80
CA TRP A 229 -1.95 21.02 -14.57
C TRP A 229 -1.32 20.33 -13.36
N ALA A 230 -1.20 19.00 -13.40
CA ALA A 230 -0.60 18.22 -12.33
C ALA A 230 0.86 18.65 -12.08
N SER A 231 1.67 18.72 -13.15
CA SER A 231 3.06 19.20 -13.09
C SER A 231 3.19 20.60 -12.49
N GLY A 232 2.26 21.51 -12.82
CA GLY A 232 2.24 22.86 -12.24
C GLY A 232 1.98 22.87 -10.73
N ARG A 233 1.06 22.02 -10.24
CA ARG A 233 0.79 21.86 -8.81
C ARG A 233 1.98 21.24 -8.07
N ILE A 234 2.55 20.18 -8.63
CA ILE A 234 3.75 19.51 -8.08
C ILE A 234 4.90 20.52 -7.95
N ALA A 235 5.21 21.25 -9.03
CA ALA A 235 6.27 22.25 -9.04
C ALA A 235 6.04 23.37 -8.01
N ALA A 236 4.81 23.87 -7.88
CA ALA A 236 4.48 24.92 -6.92
C ALA A 236 4.71 24.45 -5.47
N GLY A 237 4.31 23.22 -5.15
CA GLY A 237 4.56 22.67 -3.83
C GLY A 237 6.04 22.40 -3.56
N THR A 238 6.78 21.89 -4.54
CA THR A 238 8.24 21.71 -4.43
C THR A 238 8.93 23.05 -4.16
N GLU A 239 8.53 24.12 -4.86
CA GLU A 239 9.06 25.47 -4.63
C GLU A 239 8.78 25.96 -3.19
N GLN A 240 7.55 25.78 -2.67
CA GLN A 240 7.23 26.21 -1.30
C GLN A 240 7.96 25.38 -0.25
N TYR A 241 8.11 24.08 -0.48
CA TYR A 241 8.86 23.18 0.38
C TYR A 241 10.34 23.60 0.44
N GLU A 242 10.99 23.75 -0.72
CA GLU A 242 12.39 24.18 -0.83
C GLU A 242 12.64 25.55 -0.20
N LYS A 243 11.72 26.49 -0.43
CA LYS A 243 11.80 27.83 0.15
C LYS A 243 11.79 27.81 1.68
N ALA A 244 11.02 26.90 2.27
CA ALA A 244 10.92 26.78 3.73
C ALA A 244 12.10 26.02 4.35
N LEU A 245 12.54 24.93 3.72
CA LEU A 245 13.45 23.97 4.34
C LEU A 245 14.88 24.04 3.79
N GLY A 246 15.08 24.65 2.63
CA GLY A 246 16.39 24.84 2.00
C GLY A 246 16.91 23.63 1.23
N TYR A 247 16.09 22.59 1.03
CA TYR A 247 16.39 21.41 0.23
C TYR A 247 15.12 20.90 -0.47
N ALA A 248 15.30 20.20 -1.58
CA ALA A 248 14.23 19.60 -2.35
C ALA A 248 13.68 18.35 -1.65
N PRO A 249 12.35 18.12 -1.66
CA PRO A 249 11.79 16.83 -1.29
C PRO A 249 12.20 15.77 -2.33
N VAL A 250 12.40 14.53 -1.86
CA VAL A 250 12.88 13.41 -2.70
C VAL A 250 11.91 12.23 -2.76
N ILE A 251 10.90 12.22 -1.89
CA ILE A 251 9.84 11.22 -1.83
C ILE A 251 8.50 11.95 -1.85
N TRP A 252 7.57 11.43 -2.61
CA TRP A 252 6.22 11.96 -2.74
C TRP A 252 5.19 11.03 -2.12
N GLU A 253 4.11 11.64 -1.64
CA GLU A 253 2.88 10.98 -1.26
C GLU A 253 1.70 11.78 -1.80
N THR A 254 0.92 11.16 -2.68
CA THR A 254 -0.27 11.76 -3.27
C THR A 254 -1.34 11.89 -2.20
N PRO A 255 -1.95 13.08 -2.02
CA PRO A 255 -3.09 13.26 -1.13
C PRO A 255 -4.17 12.19 -1.33
N HIS A 256 -4.46 11.45 -0.25
CA HIS A 256 -5.35 10.27 -0.25
C HIS A 256 -5.03 9.17 -1.28
N TYR A 257 -3.80 9.12 -1.78
CA TYR A 257 -3.29 8.16 -2.77
C TYR A 257 -4.05 8.13 -4.11
N SER A 258 -4.86 9.14 -4.40
CA SER A 258 -5.72 9.14 -5.59
C SER A 258 -5.28 10.16 -6.63
N ALA A 259 -4.92 9.62 -7.79
CA ALA A 259 -4.46 10.38 -8.94
C ALA A 259 -4.67 9.57 -10.23
N SER A 260 -4.86 10.26 -11.34
CA SER A 260 -4.85 9.64 -12.66
C SER A 260 -3.40 9.41 -13.16
N PRO A 261 -3.21 8.62 -14.23
CA PRO A 261 -1.90 8.50 -14.88
C PRO A 261 -1.31 9.84 -15.34
N ASN A 262 -2.13 10.86 -15.62
CA ASN A 262 -1.63 12.20 -15.93
C ASN A 262 -0.73 12.74 -14.81
N THR A 263 -1.16 12.55 -13.56
CA THR A 263 -0.41 12.97 -12.37
C THR A 263 0.77 12.05 -12.08
N TYR A 264 0.62 10.72 -12.15
CA TYR A 264 1.74 9.80 -11.89
C TYR A 264 2.90 9.95 -12.88
N PHE A 265 2.63 10.16 -14.17
CA PHE A 265 3.69 10.45 -15.14
C PHE A 265 4.28 11.86 -14.98
N ALA A 266 3.53 12.82 -14.43
CA ALA A 266 4.09 14.12 -14.06
C ALA A 266 5.04 14.00 -12.86
N LEU A 267 4.70 13.16 -11.87
CA LEU A 267 5.53 12.91 -10.68
C LEU A 267 6.92 12.36 -11.02
N ASP A 268 7.02 11.46 -12.01
CA ASP A 268 8.30 10.87 -12.50
C ASP A 268 9.32 11.92 -13.00
N LYS A 269 8.91 13.18 -13.22
CA LYS A 269 9.83 14.29 -13.51
C LYS A 269 10.49 14.92 -12.28
N TYR A 270 9.87 14.77 -11.12
CA TYR A 270 10.24 15.46 -9.89
C TYR A 270 10.70 14.48 -8.80
N PHE A 271 10.18 13.26 -8.81
CA PHE A 271 10.41 12.24 -7.79
C PHE A 271 10.72 10.90 -8.42
N ASP A 272 11.68 10.18 -7.84
CA ASP A 272 11.97 8.79 -8.20
C ASP A 272 11.15 7.79 -7.34
N VAL A 273 10.60 8.26 -6.22
CA VAL A 273 9.99 7.42 -5.17
C VAL A 273 8.66 8.00 -4.72
N VAL A 274 7.65 7.14 -4.67
CA VAL A 274 6.38 7.39 -3.97
C VAL A 274 6.22 6.42 -2.81
N TYR A 275 5.54 6.86 -1.75
CA TYR A 275 5.20 6.04 -0.59
C TYR A 275 3.69 6.08 -0.36
N GLU A 276 2.97 5.16 -1.00
CA GLU A 276 1.50 5.21 -1.13
C GLU A 276 0.91 3.92 -1.70
N ARG A 277 -0.42 3.90 -1.83
CA ARG A 277 -1.18 2.89 -2.60
C ARG A 277 -1.55 3.41 -3.99
N VAL A 278 -0.71 3.12 -4.97
CA VAL A 278 -0.87 3.63 -6.34
C VAL A 278 -2.12 3.08 -7.03
N MET A 279 -2.83 3.95 -7.76
CA MET A 279 -3.92 3.56 -8.67
C MET A 279 -3.37 3.15 -10.05
N VAL A 280 -3.73 1.96 -10.50
CA VAL A 280 -3.37 1.43 -11.81
C VAL A 280 -4.59 1.39 -12.71
N PHE A 281 -4.54 2.16 -13.79
CA PHE A 281 -5.61 2.26 -14.78
C PHE A 281 -5.47 1.16 -15.83
N ASN A 282 -6.59 0.68 -16.37
CA ASN A 282 -6.63 -0.26 -17.48
C ASN A 282 -6.34 0.45 -18.82
N ASP A 283 -5.22 1.17 -18.86
CA ASP A 283 -4.68 1.90 -19.99
C ASP A 283 -3.16 1.96 -19.81
N MET A 284 -2.41 1.69 -20.89
CA MET A 284 -0.95 1.60 -20.88
C MET A 284 -0.30 2.78 -21.63
N THR A 285 -1.06 3.83 -21.93
CA THR A 285 -0.56 5.00 -22.63
C THR A 285 0.41 5.76 -21.72
N VAL A 286 1.64 5.95 -22.21
CA VAL A 286 2.62 6.81 -21.55
C VAL A 286 2.21 8.25 -21.78
N ILE A 287 2.03 9.02 -20.70
CA ILE A 287 1.61 10.41 -20.76
C ILE A 287 2.82 11.34 -20.68
N ASP A 288 2.80 12.41 -21.48
CA ASP A 288 3.70 13.54 -21.40
C ASP A 288 2.94 14.86 -21.63
N GLU A 289 3.67 15.98 -21.66
CA GLU A 289 3.12 17.34 -21.87
C GLU A 289 2.37 17.52 -23.20
N THR A 290 2.56 16.62 -24.17
CA THR A 290 1.90 16.65 -25.49
C THR A 290 0.70 15.70 -25.59
N THR A 291 0.49 14.88 -24.55
CA THR A 291 -0.53 13.86 -24.50
C THR A 291 -1.77 14.38 -23.79
N HIS A 292 -2.92 14.20 -24.42
CA HIS A 292 -4.22 14.55 -23.84
C HIS A 292 -5.08 13.30 -23.76
N GLN A 293 -5.19 12.73 -22.56
CA GLN A 293 -5.97 11.53 -22.29
C GLN A 293 -6.93 11.80 -21.14
N ASP A 294 -8.21 11.49 -21.36
CA ASP A 294 -9.26 11.55 -20.35
C ASP A 294 -9.37 10.18 -19.67
N PHE A 295 -9.13 10.15 -18.35
CA PHE A 295 -9.18 8.95 -17.52
C PHE A 295 -10.50 8.77 -16.76
N SER A 296 -11.46 9.70 -16.89
CA SER A 296 -12.75 9.68 -16.15
C SER A 296 -13.65 8.46 -16.40
N LYS A 297 -13.36 7.68 -17.45
CA LYS A 297 -14.14 6.48 -17.82
C LYS A 297 -13.28 5.24 -17.98
N ILE A 298 -12.03 5.30 -17.54
CA ILE A 298 -11.09 4.19 -17.62
C ILE A 298 -11.10 3.47 -16.27
N PRO A 299 -11.48 2.18 -16.21
CA PRO A 299 -11.44 1.42 -14.97
C PRO A 299 -10.03 1.38 -14.39
N TYR A 300 -9.92 1.43 -13.07
CA TYR A 300 -8.67 1.31 -12.35
C TYR A 300 -8.82 0.36 -11.16
N VAL A 301 -7.68 0.03 -10.56
CA VAL A 301 -7.60 -0.64 -9.26
C VAL A 301 -6.59 0.09 -8.39
N SER A 302 -6.82 0.15 -7.08
CA SER A 302 -5.77 0.54 -6.13
C SER A 302 -5.03 -0.71 -5.68
N GLN A 303 -3.70 -0.68 -5.71
CA GLN A 303 -2.86 -1.83 -5.36
C GLN A 303 -2.23 -1.66 -3.98
N THR A 304 -2.55 -2.60 -3.09
CA THR A 304 -1.95 -2.69 -1.75
C THR A 304 -0.82 -3.72 -1.79
N PHE A 305 0.40 -3.28 -2.06
CA PHE A 305 1.54 -4.19 -2.20
C PHE A 305 2.07 -4.67 -0.84
N PRO A 306 2.37 -5.97 -0.67
CA PRO A 306 3.06 -6.48 0.52
C PRO A 306 4.58 -6.29 0.45
N TYR A 307 5.10 -5.67 -0.61
CA TYR A 307 6.51 -5.46 -0.90
C TYR A 307 6.70 -4.15 -1.68
N GLN A 308 7.93 -3.64 -1.74
CA GLN A 308 8.23 -2.48 -2.58
C GLN A 308 8.22 -2.83 -4.08
N ILE A 309 7.86 -1.87 -4.91
CA ILE A 309 7.98 -1.97 -6.37
C ILE A 309 9.19 -1.17 -6.81
N PHE A 310 10.16 -1.84 -7.41
CA PHE A 310 11.41 -1.21 -7.85
C PHE A 310 11.25 -0.33 -9.09
N ASN A 311 10.29 -0.65 -9.96
CA ASN A 311 9.98 0.13 -11.14
C ASN A 311 8.52 -0.13 -11.53
N SER A 312 7.65 0.84 -11.28
CA SER A 312 6.23 0.77 -11.64
C SER A 312 6.02 1.07 -13.13
N ILE A 313 4.79 0.90 -13.60
CA ILE A 313 4.40 1.28 -14.97
C ILE A 313 4.50 2.80 -15.22
N TYR A 314 4.57 3.60 -14.15
CA TYR A 314 4.69 5.06 -14.22
C TYR A 314 6.14 5.56 -14.07
N GLY A 315 7.12 4.65 -13.99
CA GLY A 315 8.55 5.00 -13.80
C GLY A 315 8.99 5.14 -12.34
N LEU A 316 8.03 5.20 -11.41
CA LEU A 316 8.27 5.43 -10.00
C LEU A 316 8.62 4.14 -9.24
N ARG A 317 9.51 4.25 -8.25
CA ARG A 317 9.65 3.26 -7.17
C ARG A 317 8.52 3.46 -6.16
N ILE A 318 7.90 2.38 -5.68
CA ILE A 318 6.78 2.42 -4.73
C ILE A 318 7.22 1.77 -3.42
N LEU A 319 7.19 2.54 -2.33
CA LEU A 319 7.23 2.02 -0.96
C LEU A 319 5.79 1.69 -0.53
N PRO A 320 5.54 0.50 0.04
CA PRO A 320 4.18 0.05 0.27
C PRO A 320 3.55 0.74 1.48
N GLU A 321 2.26 1.07 1.37
CA GLU A 321 1.37 1.36 2.49
C GLU A 321 0.24 0.32 2.47
N ASN A 322 0.08 -0.45 3.56
CA ASN A 322 -0.75 -1.66 3.50
C ASN A 322 -1.39 -2.12 4.82
N LEU A 323 -1.12 -1.40 5.91
CA LEU A 323 -1.81 -1.56 7.18
C LEU A 323 -2.85 -0.48 7.40
N GLY A 324 -2.84 0.61 6.64
CA GLY A 324 -3.82 1.67 6.72
C GLY A 324 -3.59 2.66 7.86
N TYR A 325 -4.59 3.51 8.11
CA TYR A 325 -4.50 4.57 9.12
C TYR A 325 -4.79 4.08 10.55
N LEU A 326 -4.04 4.55 11.54
CA LEU A 326 -4.31 4.29 12.96
C LEU A 326 -5.08 5.47 13.57
N GLU A 327 -6.33 5.27 13.96
CA GLU A 327 -7.22 6.33 14.42
C GLU A 327 -8.30 5.81 15.37
N GLU A 328 -8.43 6.45 16.54
CA GLU A 328 -9.47 6.10 17.49
C GLU A 328 -10.85 6.53 16.96
N GLY A 329 -11.75 5.57 16.76
CA GLY A 329 -13.10 5.83 16.25
C GLY A 329 -13.18 5.99 14.73
N GLY A 330 -12.10 5.73 14.01
CA GLY A 330 -12.11 5.65 12.55
C GLY A 330 -12.89 4.44 12.02
N GLU A 331 -13.25 4.49 10.74
CA GLU A 331 -13.94 3.42 10.01
C GLU A 331 -13.00 2.26 9.68
N ASP A 332 -13.56 1.05 9.57
CA ASP A 332 -12.80 -0.14 9.21
C ASP A 332 -12.10 0.02 7.85
N GLU A 333 -10.84 -0.41 7.78
CA GLU A 333 -10.05 -0.47 6.56
C GLU A 333 -9.57 -1.91 6.34
N PHE A 334 -9.68 -2.41 5.12
CA PHE A 334 -9.37 -3.82 4.80
C PHE A 334 -10.14 -4.85 5.67
N GLY A 335 -11.34 -4.48 6.12
CA GLY A 335 -12.19 -5.30 6.98
C GLY A 335 -11.71 -5.42 8.43
N VAL A 336 -10.82 -4.52 8.87
CA VAL A 336 -10.38 -4.44 10.27
C VAL A 336 -10.50 -3.02 10.83
N PRO A 337 -10.76 -2.86 12.13
CA PRO A 337 -10.82 -1.54 12.73
C PRO A 337 -9.43 -0.86 12.77
N PRO A 338 -9.34 0.48 12.61
CA PRO A 338 -8.09 1.24 12.60
C PRO A 338 -7.49 1.41 14.01
N THR A 339 -7.31 0.30 14.71
CA THR A 339 -6.85 0.21 16.10
C THR A 339 -5.54 -0.59 16.18
N PRO A 340 -4.79 -0.53 17.30
CA PRO A 340 -3.57 -1.34 17.45
C PRO A 340 -3.80 -2.83 17.18
N GLN A 341 -4.90 -3.38 17.69
CA GLN A 341 -5.28 -4.78 17.45
C GLN A 341 -5.54 -5.07 15.97
N GLY A 342 -6.20 -4.15 15.25
CA GLY A 342 -6.43 -4.29 13.82
C GLY A 342 -5.12 -4.25 13.01
N LYS A 343 -4.19 -3.36 13.37
CA LYS A 343 -2.85 -3.29 12.74
C LYS A 343 -2.04 -4.56 12.98
N MET A 344 -2.10 -5.13 14.18
CA MET A 344 -1.50 -6.44 14.48
C MET A 344 -2.16 -7.57 13.66
N GLN A 345 -3.48 -7.56 13.51
CA GLN A 345 -4.20 -8.55 12.71
C GLN A 345 -3.75 -8.51 11.24
N LEU A 346 -3.68 -7.32 10.63
CA LEU A 346 -3.16 -7.16 9.28
C LEU A 346 -1.68 -7.59 9.20
N SER A 347 -0.85 -7.14 10.14
CA SER A 347 0.59 -7.51 10.16
C SER A 347 0.79 -9.03 10.23
N ALA A 348 -0.04 -9.74 11.01
CA ALA A 348 -0.02 -11.20 11.05
C ALA A 348 -0.43 -11.82 9.70
N MET A 349 -1.43 -11.27 9.02
CA MET A 349 -1.81 -11.71 7.67
C MET A 349 -0.68 -11.50 6.65
N TYR A 350 -0.04 -10.32 6.65
CA TYR A 350 1.05 -9.99 5.73
C TYR A 350 2.32 -10.82 5.97
N SER A 351 2.50 -11.40 7.16
CA SER A 351 3.69 -12.19 7.52
C SER A 351 3.90 -13.45 6.68
N VAL A 352 2.88 -13.87 5.91
CA VAL A 352 3.04 -15.01 5.00
C VAL A 352 3.95 -14.71 3.82
N VAL A 353 4.14 -13.43 3.47
CA VAL A 353 5.05 -12.98 2.41
C VAL A 353 6.46 -12.89 2.97
N ARG A 354 7.33 -13.79 2.53
CA ARG A 354 8.63 -14.04 3.18
C ARG A 354 9.54 -12.82 3.26
N ASP A 355 9.55 -11.92 2.27
CA ASP A 355 10.35 -10.69 2.28
C ASP A 355 9.47 -9.42 2.34
N GLY A 356 8.30 -9.56 2.96
CA GLY A 356 7.27 -8.55 3.03
C GLY A 356 7.67 -7.31 3.83
N VAL A 357 7.05 -6.20 3.46
CA VAL A 357 7.17 -4.90 4.12
C VAL A 357 5.77 -4.43 4.47
N VAL A 358 5.51 -4.23 5.75
CA VAL A 358 4.26 -3.64 6.24
C VAL A 358 4.44 -2.18 6.56
N SER A 359 3.38 -1.39 6.45
CA SER A 359 3.42 0.04 6.74
C SER A 359 2.07 0.52 7.20
N PHE A 360 2.06 1.34 8.26
CA PHE A 360 0.88 2.09 8.68
C PHE A 360 1.19 3.60 8.70
N MET A 361 0.14 4.41 8.54
CA MET A 361 0.23 5.85 8.81
C MET A 361 -0.41 6.19 10.17
N PHE A 362 -0.01 7.32 10.72
CA PHE A 362 -0.52 7.84 11.98
C PHE A 362 -0.68 9.36 11.92
N HIS A 363 -1.91 9.83 12.09
CA HIS A 363 -2.15 11.25 12.30
C HIS A 363 -1.61 11.66 13.67
N HIS A 364 -0.71 12.64 13.70
CA HIS A 364 0.07 12.96 14.90
C HIS A 364 -0.76 13.45 16.10
N TRP A 365 -2.03 13.83 15.89
CA TRP A 365 -2.97 14.24 16.93
C TRP A 365 -3.72 13.08 17.60
N GLN A 366 -3.63 11.87 17.05
CA GLN A 366 -4.25 10.68 17.62
C GLN A 366 -3.57 10.28 18.94
N PRO A 367 -4.23 9.49 19.81
CA PRO A 367 -3.68 9.12 21.11
C PRO A 367 -2.32 8.41 20.99
N SER A 368 -1.28 8.99 21.59
CA SER A 368 0.08 8.44 21.54
C SER A 368 0.18 7.01 22.11
N GLN A 369 -0.68 6.63 23.06
CA GLN A 369 -0.65 5.26 23.58
C GLN A 369 -1.01 4.23 22.51
N ASN A 370 -2.00 4.51 21.65
CA ASN A 370 -2.34 3.60 20.55
C ASN A 370 -1.16 3.47 19.57
N PHE A 371 -0.43 4.57 19.34
CA PHE A 371 0.78 4.57 18.52
C PHE A 371 1.87 3.66 19.11
N TYR A 372 2.17 3.81 20.40
CA TYR A 372 3.17 2.99 21.10
C TYR A 372 2.78 1.51 21.16
N ASP A 373 1.50 1.21 21.41
CA ASP A 373 0.97 -0.16 21.47
C ASP A 373 1.05 -0.83 20.10
N THR A 374 0.77 -0.09 19.02
CA THR A 374 0.86 -0.60 17.64
C THR A 374 2.29 -0.97 17.28
N ILE A 375 3.25 -0.10 17.57
CA ILE A 375 4.67 -0.35 17.33
C ILE A 375 5.13 -1.59 18.09
N THR A 376 4.86 -1.65 19.39
CA THR A 376 5.24 -2.79 20.24
C THR A 376 4.63 -4.09 19.72
N GLY A 377 3.34 -4.08 19.35
CA GLY A 377 2.65 -5.25 18.82
C GLY A 377 3.22 -5.73 17.47
N ILE A 378 3.64 -4.82 16.60
CA ILE A 378 4.27 -5.15 15.32
C ILE A 378 5.65 -5.80 15.55
N GLU A 379 6.46 -5.27 16.48
CA GLU A 379 7.75 -5.86 16.85
C GLU A 379 7.59 -7.25 17.49
N GLU A 380 6.59 -7.43 18.36
CA GLU A 380 6.27 -8.73 18.98
C GLU A 380 5.86 -9.80 17.96
N LEU A 381 5.31 -9.39 16.80
CA LEU A 381 5.03 -10.28 15.67
C LEU A 381 6.29 -10.64 14.86
N GLY A 382 7.46 -10.10 15.21
CA GLY A 382 8.74 -10.41 14.58
C GLY A 382 9.15 -9.46 13.46
N TYR A 383 8.41 -8.36 13.26
CA TYR A 383 8.82 -7.32 12.31
C TYR A 383 9.94 -6.45 12.89
N THR A 384 10.80 -5.94 12.01
CA THR A 384 11.79 -4.92 12.35
C THR A 384 11.43 -3.61 11.67
N PHE A 385 11.29 -2.52 12.43
CA PHE A 385 11.13 -1.20 11.83
C PHE A 385 12.42 -0.75 11.14
N VAL A 386 12.30 -0.31 9.89
CA VAL A 386 13.43 0.13 9.05
C VAL A 386 13.21 1.54 8.53
N GLY A 387 14.28 2.21 8.12
CA GLY A 387 14.20 3.51 7.46
C GLY A 387 13.84 3.36 5.98
N VAL A 388 13.31 4.44 5.40
CA VAL A 388 13.11 4.52 3.94
C VAL A 388 14.43 4.28 3.20
N ASP A 389 15.53 4.85 3.70
CA ASP A 389 16.88 4.67 3.11
C ASP A 389 17.35 3.21 3.10
N ASP A 390 16.91 2.38 4.06
CA ASP A 390 17.24 0.95 4.09
C ASP A 390 16.57 0.23 2.92
N LEU A 391 15.27 0.52 2.69
CA LEU A 391 14.56 -0.03 1.53
C LEU A 391 15.13 0.48 0.22
N LEU A 392 15.48 1.77 0.12
CA LEU A 392 16.01 2.34 -1.11
C LEU A 392 17.34 1.72 -1.55
N GLN A 393 18.10 1.12 -0.63
CA GLN A 393 19.33 0.38 -0.93
C GLN A 393 19.08 -1.02 -1.50
N ASP A 394 17.88 -1.57 -1.33
CA ASP A 394 17.56 -2.87 -1.90
C ASP A 394 17.61 -2.83 -3.43
N VAL A 395 17.93 -3.99 -3.99
CA VAL A 395 17.85 -4.28 -5.43
C VAL A 395 16.80 -5.36 -5.68
N PRO A 396 16.20 -5.42 -6.89
CA PRO A 396 15.29 -6.50 -7.24
C PRO A 396 15.90 -7.88 -7.02
N PRO A 397 15.17 -8.84 -6.43
CA PRO A 397 15.63 -10.22 -6.28
C PRO A 397 16.06 -10.81 -7.62
N GLN A 398 17.13 -11.61 -7.62
CA GLN A 398 17.53 -12.36 -8.81
C GLN A 398 16.55 -13.53 -9.00
N TRP A 399 16.17 -13.81 -10.24
CA TRP A 399 15.25 -14.90 -10.60
C TRP A 399 15.87 -15.77 -11.71
N LYS A 400 15.36 -17.00 -11.87
CA LYS A 400 15.99 -18.06 -12.69
C LYS A 400 15.57 -18.10 -14.15
#